data_AF-A0A9D6YME4-F1
#
_entry.id   AF-A0A9D6YME4-F1
#
_cell.length_a   1.000
_cell.length_b   1.000
_cell.length_c   1.000
_cell.angle_alpha   90.00
_cell.angle_beta   90.00
_cell.angle_gamma   90.00
#
_symmetry.space_group_name_H-M   'P 1'
#
loop_
_entity.id
_entity.type
_entity.pdbx_description
1 polymer ?
#
loop_
_entity_poly.entity_id
_entity_poly.type
_entity_poly.pdbx_seq_one_letter_code
_entity_poly.pdbx_strand_id
1 'polypeptide(L)'
;GGKCGAAEISEKIIFTGQEAQLLEESGDQGARVARRAPIDSLLRYVTGVMPAPLPVLPPGTRWLAARKDLLFLVVEHLPQCRSLRGSWGKKGADDYRTYRLAFPYILYLLSFYRGDLQEMKMFYRVSPLTSLGDPLYHTNLPNVRGEPGHYGSQRVCLRYRPEMLEGVPLVEAVPTLIDFFWSTGFNQDIAGSAFERAQGLDPRVASFDSWEAATQQDPLFPLQINWERAEQTIPGLWLECLKLHGDTDQPLASAEELADILYRLPVGY
;
A
#
# COMPACT_ATOMS: atom_id res chain seq x y z
N GLY A 1 27.05 35.44 -25.60
CA GLY A 1 26.69 34.28 -24.78
C GLY A 1 25.97 33.28 -25.65
N GLY A 2 26.66 32.21 -26.06
CA GLY A 2 26.06 31.16 -26.87
C GLY A 2 25.18 30.28 -26.00
N LYS A 3 23.90 30.14 -26.36
CA LYS A 3 23.03 29.12 -25.78
C LYS A 3 23.51 27.77 -26.30
N CYS A 4 24.04 26.94 -25.41
CA CYS A 4 24.27 25.53 -25.69
C CYS A 4 22.89 24.89 -25.88
N GLY A 5 22.50 24.62 -27.12
CA GLY A 5 21.29 23.86 -27.42
C GLY A 5 21.55 22.41 -27.03
N ALA A 6 20.73 21.84 -26.16
CA ALA A 6 20.76 20.41 -25.90
C ALA A 6 20.47 19.69 -27.23
N ALA A 7 21.33 18.74 -27.61
CA ALA A 7 21.10 17.92 -28.79
C ALA A 7 19.79 17.14 -28.61
N GLU A 8 18.92 17.18 -29.61
CA GLU A 8 17.67 16.43 -29.63
C GLU A 8 18.00 14.94 -29.68
N ILE A 9 17.54 14.18 -28.69
CA ILE A 9 17.71 12.73 -28.64
C ILE A 9 16.43 12.12 -29.20
N SER A 10 16.55 11.30 -30.23
CA SER A 10 15.43 10.51 -30.75
C SER A 10 15.58 9.05 -30.34
N GLU A 11 14.46 8.43 -29.96
CA GLU A 11 14.44 7.04 -29.47
C GLU A 11 13.77 6.13 -30.49
N LYS A 12 14.32 4.92 -30.67
CA LYS A 12 13.78 3.91 -31.59
C LYS A 12 13.79 2.54 -30.95
N ILE A 13 12.65 1.85 -31.00
CA ILE A 13 12.54 0.46 -30.54
C ILE A 13 12.63 -0.46 -31.75
N ILE A 14 13.57 -1.40 -31.72
CA ILE A 14 13.77 -2.40 -32.77
C ILE A 14 13.56 -3.80 -32.19
N PHE A 15 12.73 -4.59 -32.85
CA PHE A 15 12.51 -6.00 -32.52
C PHE A 15 13.30 -6.87 -33.50
N THR A 16 14.24 -7.67 -32.99
CA THR A 16 15.05 -8.60 -33.78
C THR A 16 14.99 -10.00 -33.17
N GLY A 17 14.31 -10.93 -33.85
CA GLY A 17 14.14 -12.30 -33.33
C GLY A 17 13.33 -12.32 -32.02
N GLN A 18 13.97 -12.76 -30.93
CA GLN A 18 13.39 -12.79 -29.58
C GLN A 18 13.86 -11.63 -28.69
N GLU A 19 14.47 -10.60 -29.27
CA GLU A 19 15.02 -9.46 -28.54
C GLU A 19 14.36 -8.14 -28.98
N ALA A 20 14.08 -7.27 -28.01
CA ALA A 20 13.73 -5.87 -28.19
C ALA A 20 14.93 -4.99 -27.79
N GLN A 21 15.27 -4.03 -28.64
CA GLN A 21 16.37 -3.08 -28.45
C GLN A 21 15.83 -1.66 -28.44
N LEU A 22 16.20 -0.87 -27.43
CA LEU A 22 15.98 0.57 -27.42
C LEU A 22 17.25 1.25 -27.91
N LEU A 23 17.16 2.00 -28.99
CA LEU A 23 18.23 2.81 -29.54
C LEU A 23 17.99 4.28 -29.20
N GLU A 24 19.04 4.96 -28.78
CA GLU A 24 19.08 6.42 -28.69
C GLU A 24 19.96 6.96 -29.82
N GLU A 25 19.41 7.87 -30.62
CA GLU A 25 20.12 8.57 -31.68
C GLU A 25 20.34 10.01 -31.23
N SER A 26 21.60 10.40 -31.05
CA SER A 26 21.99 11.81 -30.88
C SER A 26 22.68 12.28 -32.14
N GLY A 27 22.26 13.43 -32.66
CA GLY A 27 22.54 13.91 -34.02
C GLY A 27 24.00 13.79 -34.50
N ASP A 28 24.98 13.91 -33.59
CA ASP A 28 26.41 13.86 -33.93
C ASP A 28 27.13 12.54 -33.57
N GLN A 29 26.50 11.62 -32.84
CA GLN A 29 27.16 10.41 -32.29
C GLN A 29 26.61 9.08 -32.82
N GLY A 30 25.61 9.11 -33.71
CA GLY A 30 24.98 7.90 -34.26
C GLY A 30 24.07 7.19 -33.25
N ALA A 31 23.47 6.07 -33.67
CA ALA A 31 22.56 5.28 -32.84
C ALA A 31 23.36 4.43 -31.83
N ARG A 32 23.08 4.58 -30.53
CA ARG A 32 23.59 3.70 -29.48
C ARG A 32 22.48 2.80 -28.95
N VAL A 33 22.79 1.56 -28.62
CA VAL A 33 21.84 0.70 -27.88
C VAL A 33 21.80 1.15 -26.43
N ALA A 34 20.66 1.71 -26.01
CA ALA A 34 20.41 2.13 -24.64
C ALA A 34 19.99 0.95 -23.74
N ARG A 35 19.14 0.06 -24.26
CA ARG A 35 18.64 -1.13 -23.56
C ARG A 35 18.42 -2.31 -24.50
N ARG A 36 18.48 -3.52 -23.93
CA ARG A 36 18.09 -4.78 -24.57
C ARG A 36 17.25 -5.58 -23.60
N ALA A 37 16.22 -6.23 -24.10
CA ALA A 37 15.41 -7.15 -23.33
C ALA A 37 14.86 -8.28 -24.20
N PRO A 38 14.71 -9.50 -23.66
CA PRO A 38 13.90 -10.53 -24.30
C PRO A 38 12.47 -10.05 -24.55
N ILE A 39 11.90 -10.40 -25.72
CA ILE A 39 10.53 -10.01 -26.10
C ILE A 39 9.51 -10.58 -25.11
N ASP A 40 9.72 -11.78 -24.57
CA ASP A 40 8.83 -12.36 -23.56
C ASP A 40 8.83 -11.54 -22.26
N SER A 41 9.99 -11.05 -21.81
CA SER A 41 10.08 -10.14 -20.67
C SER A 41 9.37 -8.81 -20.93
N LEU A 42 9.53 -8.23 -22.13
CA LEU A 42 8.81 -7.02 -22.52
C LEU A 42 7.29 -7.25 -22.58
N LEU A 43 6.84 -8.33 -23.22
CA LEU A 43 5.44 -8.67 -23.36
C LEU A 43 4.77 -8.93 -22.01
N ARG A 44 5.44 -9.58 -21.05
CA ARG A 44 4.92 -9.73 -19.68
C ARG A 44 4.61 -8.38 -19.04
N TYR A 45 5.53 -7.44 -19.19
CA TYR A 45 5.37 -6.10 -18.62
C TYR A 45 4.27 -5.30 -19.32
N VAL A 46 4.19 -5.38 -20.66
CA VAL A 46 3.15 -4.74 -21.48
C VAL A 46 1.76 -5.31 -21.19
N THR A 47 1.66 -6.63 -21.02
CA THR A 47 0.38 -7.31 -20.79
C THR A 47 -0.10 -7.22 -19.34
N GLY A 48 0.67 -6.58 -18.45
CA GLY A 48 0.36 -6.53 -17.02
C GLY A 48 0.33 -7.91 -16.35
N VAL A 49 0.95 -8.90 -16.98
CA VAL A 49 1.00 -10.26 -16.44
C VAL A 49 2.05 -10.25 -15.33
N MET A 50 1.58 -10.47 -14.10
CA MET A 50 2.43 -10.79 -12.95
C MET A 50 3.53 -11.77 -13.39
N PRO A 51 4.83 -11.44 -13.24
CA PRO A 51 5.87 -12.35 -13.64
C PRO A 51 5.69 -13.68 -12.91
N ALA A 52 5.89 -14.78 -13.63
CA ALA A 52 6.01 -16.08 -13.00
C ALA A 52 7.42 -16.23 -12.42
N PRO A 53 7.57 -16.81 -11.22
CA PRO A 53 6.47 -17.32 -10.38
C PRO A 53 5.76 -16.20 -9.60
N LEU A 54 4.44 -16.39 -9.40
CA LEU A 54 3.68 -15.59 -8.42
C LEU A 54 4.46 -15.56 -7.11
N PRO A 55 4.62 -14.38 -6.48
CA PRO A 55 5.33 -14.30 -5.22
C PRO A 55 4.61 -15.16 -4.19
N VAL A 56 5.37 -15.75 -3.27
CA VAL A 56 4.77 -16.32 -2.07
C VAL A 56 4.07 -15.17 -1.35
N LEU A 57 2.77 -15.35 -1.11
CA LEU A 57 1.93 -14.31 -0.54
C LEU A 57 1.90 -14.41 0.98
N PRO A 58 1.80 -13.27 1.70
CA PRO A 58 1.58 -13.27 3.13
C PRO A 58 0.34 -14.08 3.54
N PRO A 59 0.36 -14.70 4.73
CA PRO A 59 -0.85 -15.28 5.30
C PRO A 59 -1.98 -14.25 5.37
N GLY A 60 -3.20 -14.69 5.08
CA GLY A 60 -4.37 -13.81 5.09
C GLY A 60 -4.53 -12.93 3.84
N THR A 61 -3.67 -13.05 2.82
CA THR A 61 -3.91 -12.37 1.54
C THR A 61 -5.27 -12.77 0.96
N ARG A 62 -6.11 -11.77 0.70
CA ARG A 62 -7.43 -11.92 0.07
C ARG A 62 -7.47 -11.44 -1.37
N TRP A 63 -6.60 -10.48 -1.70
CA TRP A 63 -6.55 -9.93 -3.04
C TRP A 63 -5.15 -9.40 -3.36
N LEU A 64 -4.79 -9.52 -4.63
CA LEU A 64 -3.55 -9.01 -5.19
C LEU A 64 -3.88 -8.42 -6.57
N ALA A 65 -3.44 -7.19 -6.79
CA ALA A 65 -3.43 -6.56 -8.10
C ALA A 65 -2.02 -6.06 -8.42
N ALA A 66 -1.64 -6.11 -9.68
CA ALA A 66 -0.38 -5.58 -10.15
C ALA A 66 -0.58 -4.89 -11.49
N ARG A 67 0.18 -3.82 -11.71
CA ARG A 67 0.24 -3.14 -13.00
C ARG A 67 1.57 -2.41 -13.12
N LYS A 68 2.35 -2.72 -14.16
CA LYS A 68 3.70 -2.16 -14.36
C LYS A 68 4.52 -2.33 -13.07
N ASP A 69 4.97 -1.22 -12.48
CA ASP A 69 5.76 -1.15 -11.26
C ASP A 69 4.90 -1.16 -9.98
N LEU A 70 3.58 -1.05 -10.10
CA LEU A 70 2.67 -1.05 -8.96
C LEU A 70 2.23 -2.46 -8.56
N LEU A 71 2.22 -2.68 -7.25
CA LEU A 71 1.62 -3.83 -6.59
C LEU A 71 0.65 -3.34 -5.52
N PHE A 72 -0.52 -3.95 -5.44
CA PHE A 72 -1.52 -3.66 -4.42
C PHE A 72 -1.98 -4.96 -3.77
N LEU A 73 -1.84 -5.04 -2.46
CA LEU A 73 -2.10 -6.24 -1.67
C LEU A 73 -3.15 -5.97 -0.60
N VAL A 74 -4.11 -6.87 -0.47
CA VAL A 74 -5.09 -6.88 0.63
C VAL A 74 -4.81 -8.06 1.53
N VAL A 75 -4.49 -7.80 2.79
CA VAL A 75 -4.32 -8.81 3.83
C VAL A 75 -5.42 -8.67 4.86
N GLU A 76 -6.10 -9.76 5.17
CA GLU A 76 -7.12 -9.83 6.20
C GLU A 76 -6.59 -10.56 7.44
N HIS A 77 -6.73 -9.90 8.58
CA HIS A 77 -6.61 -10.52 9.88
C HIS A 77 -7.99 -10.78 10.48
N LEU A 78 -8.17 -11.98 11.04
CA LEU A 78 -9.37 -12.37 11.77
C LEU A 78 -9.56 -11.54 13.05
N PRO A 79 -10.78 -11.51 13.63
CA PRO A 79 -11.03 -10.90 14.92
C PRO A 79 -10.10 -11.48 15.98
N GLN A 80 -9.42 -10.60 16.70
CA GLN A 80 -8.40 -11.00 17.66
C GLN A 80 -8.18 -9.93 18.71
N CYS A 81 -7.65 -10.33 19.85
CA CYS A 81 -7.11 -9.39 20.82
C CYS A 81 -5.65 -9.09 20.51
N ARG A 82 -5.26 -7.82 20.53
CA ARG A 82 -3.86 -7.39 20.41
C ARG A 82 -3.44 -6.61 21.65
N SER A 83 -2.18 -6.79 22.03
CA SER A 83 -1.53 -5.91 23.00
C SER A 83 -0.94 -4.71 22.26
N LEU A 84 -1.26 -3.50 22.70
CA LEU A 84 -0.65 -2.29 22.17
C LEU A 84 -0.19 -1.37 23.30
N ARG A 85 0.85 -0.60 23.04
CA ARG A 85 1.36 0.42 23.96
C ARG A 85 0.71 1.75 23.61
N GLY A 86 -0.16 2.28 24.48
CA GLY A 86 -0.93 3.50 24.23
C GLY A 86 -0.73 4.56 25.30
N SER A 87 -0.81 5.83 24.91
CA SER A 87 -0.79 7.02 25.76
C SER A 87 -1.96 7.93 25.38
N TRP A 88 -2.53 8.62 26.36
CA TRP A 88 -3.55 9.66 26.13
C TRP A 88 -2.92 11.02 25.84
N GLY A 89 -1.67 11.20 26.24
CA GLY A 89 -0.89 12.38 25.93
C GLY A 89 -0.33 12.39 24.51
N LYS A 90 0.50 13.41 24.28
CA LYS A 90 1.36 13.52 23.10
C LYS A 90 2.60 12.65 23.26
N LYS A 91 3.39 12.55 22.19
CA LYS A 91 4.70 11.88 22.20
C LYS A 91 5.55 12.25 23.41
N GLY A 92 6.20 11.25 23.99
CA GLY A 92 7.19 11.45 25.06
C GLY A 92 6.58 11.74 26.43
N ALA A 93 5.26 11.65 26.58
CA ALA A 93 4.64 11.56 27.89
C ALA A 93 5.00 10.22 28.56
N ASP A 94 5.21 10.24 29.88
CA ASP A 94 5.58 9.07 30.68
C ASP A 94 4.37 8.18 31.05
N ASP A 95 3.23 8.36 30.37
CA ASP A 95 1.95 7.70 30.67
C ASP A 95 1.65 6.49 29.77
N TYR A 96 2.60 6.06 28.93
CA TYR A 96 2.39 4.89 28.10
C TYR A 96 2.17 3.64 28.95
N ARG A 97 1.05 2.97 28.69
CA ARG A 97 0.76 1.64 29.24
C ARG A 97 0.40 0.66 28.15
N THR A 98 0.52 -0.62 28.49
CA THR A 98 0.11 -1.70 27.60
C THR A 98 -1.36 -2.00 27.86
N TYR A 99 -2.15 -2.06 26.79
CA TYR A 99 -3.55 -2.48 26.83
C TYR A 99 -3.73 -3.73 25.99
N ARG A 100 -4.65 -4.60 26.40
CA ARG A 100 -5.13 -5.73 25.60
C ARG A 100 -6.51 -5.41 25.04
N LEU A 101 -6.57 -5.16 23.74
CA LEU A 101 -7.77 -4.65 23.07
C LEU A 101 -8.26 -5.64 22.02
N ALA A 102 -9.58 -5.87 21.98
CA ALA A 102 -10.24 -6.68 20.95
C ALA A 102 -10.45 -5.86 19.69
N PHE A 103 -10.21 -6.48 18.54
CA PHE A 103 -10.42 -5.90 17.23
C PHE A 103 -11.38 -6.76 16.39
N PRO A 104 -12.14 -6.13 15.48
CA PRO A 104 -12.94 -6.87 14.52
C PRO A 104 -12.00 -7.44 13.42
N TYR A 105 -12.52 -7.83 12.26
CA TYR A 105 -11.63 -8.14 11.13
C TYR A 105 -10.86 -6.87 10.74
N ILE A 106 -9.56 -7.00 10.52
CA ILE A 106 -8.69 -5.89 10.13
C ILE A 106 -8.19 -6.16 8.72
N LEU A 107 -8.44 -5.21 7.83
CA LEU A 107 -7.90 -5.22 6.48
C LEU A 107 -6.71 -4.26 6.39
N TYR A 108 -5.59 -4.78 5.90
CA TYR A 108 -4.41 -4.01 5.53
C TYR A 108 -4.34 -3.94 4.02
N LEU A 109 -4.38 -2.72 3.48
CA LEU A 109 -4.29 -2.44 2.06
C LEU A 109 -2.93 -1.80 1.81
N LEU A 110 -2.03 -2.54 1.19
CA LEU A 110 -0.64 -2.12 1.00
C LEU A 110 -0.39 -1.86 -0.48
N SER A 111 0.16 -0.68 -0.80
CA SER A 111 0.65 -0.36 -2.14
C SER A 111 2.17 -0.32 -2.15
N PHE A 112 2.75 -0.96 -3.16
CA PHE A 112 4.18 -0.94 -3.44
C PHE A 112 4.39 -0.40 -4.84
N TYR A 113 5.45 0.37 -5.02
CA TYR A 113 5.90 0.85 -6.32
C TYR A 113 7.38 0.52 -6.45
N ARG A 114 7.77 -0.25 -7.46
CA ARG A 114 9.16 -0.73 -7.65
C ARG A 114 9.70 -1.49 -6.43
N GLY A 115 8.86 -2.34 -5.83
CA GLY A 115 9.19 -3.11 -4.63
C GLY A 115 9.12 -2.33 -3.32
N ASP A 116 8.93 -1.02 -3.41
CA ASP A 116 9.03 -0.09 -2.30
C ASP A 116 7.64 0.26 -1.75
N LEU A 117 7.40 0.07 -0.44
CA LEU A 117 6.14 0.44 0.20
C LEU A 117 5.84 1.93 0.00
N GLN A 118 4.71 2.24 -0.64
CA GLN A 118 4.23 3.60 -0.82
C GLN A 118 3.26 3.97 0.31
N GLU A 119 2.31 3.08 0.56
CA GLU A 119 1.26 3.32 1.54
C GLU A 119 0.75 2.02 2.16
N MET A 120 0.35 2.12 3.42
CA MET A 120 -0.50 1.14 4.08
C MET A 120 -1.76 1.86 4.57
N LYS A 121 -2.93 1.45 4.10
CA LYS A 121 -4.23 1.85 4.64
C LYS A 121 -4.81 0.72 5.49
N MET A 122 -5.58 1.07 6.52
CA MET A 122 -6.22 0.09 7.40
C MET A 122 -7.72 0.32 7.48
N PHE A 123 -8.50 -0.75 7.40
CA PHE A 123 -9.95 -0.70 7.51
C PHE A 123 -10.45 -1.81 8.43
N TYR A 124 -11.64 -1.61 8.99
CA TYR A 124 -12.36 -2.67 9.70
C TYR A 124 -13.44 -3.32 8.86
N ARG A 125 -13.82 -4.50 9.32
CA ARG A 125 -14.90 -5.35 8.81
C ARG A 125 -15.54 -6.08 9.98
N VAL A 126 -16.87 -6.19 10.01
CA VAL A 126 -17.62 -6.95 11.04
C VAL A 126 -17.90 -8.40 10.62
N SER A 127 -17.48 -8.78 9.41
CA SER A 127 -17.61 -10.12 8.84
C SER A 127 -16.47 -10.36 7.84
N PRO A 128 -16.10 -11.62 7.54
CA PRO A 128 -15.06 -11.93 6.58
C PRO A 128 -15.27 -11.21 5.24
N LEU A 129 -14.18 -10.89 4.56
CA LEU A 129 -14.22 -10.39 3.20
C LEU A 129 -14.67 -11.51 2.26
N THR A 130 -15.79 -11.28 1.57
CA THR A 130 -16.40 -12.22 0.62
C THR A 130 -16.40 -11.69 -0.81
N SER A 131 -16.34 -10.37 -0.96
CA SER A 131 -16.31 -9.67 -2.25
C SER A 131 -15.47 -8.39 -2.16
N LEU A 132 -14.92 -7.92 -3.28
CA LEU A 132 -14.17 -6.66 -3.34
C LEU A 132 -15.06 -5.42 -3.14
N GLY A 133 -16.38 -5.56 -3.34
CA GLY A 133 -17.37 -4.50 -3.10
C GLY A 133 -17.93 -4.47 -1.69
N ASP A 134 -17.45 -5.36 -0.80
CA ASP A 134 -17.88 -5.41 0.59
C ASP A 134 -17.57 -4.09 1.30
N PRO A 135 -18.48 -3.58 2.17
CA PRO A 135 -18.27 -2.30 2.82
C PRO A 135 -17.05 -2.30 3.73
N LEU A 136 -16.25 -1.25 3.63
CA LEU A 136 -15.13 -0.96 4.51
C LEU A 136 -15.56 0.02 5.60
N TYR A 137 -15.02 -0.16 6.80
CA TYR A 137 -15.29 0.72 7.94
C TYR A 137 -14.04 1.45 8.39
N HIS A 138 -14.25 2.66 8.90
CA HIS A 138 -13.19 3.42 9.57
C HIS A 138 -12.68 2.67 10.80
N THR A 139 -11.38 2.77 11.03
CA THR A 139 -10.74 2.28 12.26
C THR A 139 -10.97 3.26 13.42
N ASN A 140 -10.63 2.83 14.64
CA ASN A 140 -10.51 3.68 15.82
C ASN A 140 -9.07 3.64 16.36
N LEU A 141 -8.09 3.85 15.49
CA LEU A 141 -6.68 3.85 15.91
C LEU A 141 -6.10 5.26 15.84
N PRO A 142 -5.38 5.71 16.87
CA PRO A 142 -4.86 7.08 16.88
C PRO A 142 -3.67 7.26 15.92
N ASN A 143 -2.96 6.16 15.58
CA ASN A 143 -1.90 6.15 14.57
C ASN A 143 -2.44 5.95 13.13
N VAL A 144 -3.74 6.18 12.91
CA VAL A 144 -4.40 6.12 11.60
C VAL A 144 -5.10 7.44 11.33
N ARG A 145 -4.95 8.01 10.13
CA ARG A 145 -5.62 9.27 9.78
C ARG A 145 -7.14 9.06 9.64
N GLY A 146 -7.93 9.91 10.29
CA GLY A 146 -9.39 9.81 10.35
C GLY A 146 -10.16 10.70 9.38
N GLU A 147 -9.50 11.68 8.75
CA GLU A 147 -10.14 12.64 7.83
C GLU A 147 -10.75 11.93 6.59
N PRO A 148 -12.08 11.95 6.38
CA PRO A 148 -12.73 11.34 5.22
C PRO A 148 -12.53 12.16 3.95
N GLY A 149 -12.67 11.53 2.79
CA GLY A 149 -12.63 12.21 1.48
C GLY A 149 -11.26 12.74 1.06
N HIS A 150 -10.28 12.75 1.97
CA HIS A 150 -8.89 13.04 1.67
C HIS A 150 -8.17 11.76 1.22
N TYR A 151 -7.25 11.85 0.25
CA TYR A 151 -6.46 10.71 -0.25
C TYR A 151 -5.81 9.91 0.89
N GLY A 152 -5.26 10.62 1.88
CA GLY A 152 -4.64 10.02 3.06
C GLY A 152 -5.61 9.42 4.09
N SER A 153 -6.92 9.37 3.83
CA SER A 153 -7.87 8.77 4.76
C SER A 153 -7.52 7.32 5.05
N GLN A 154 -7.57 6.94 6.32
CA GLN A 154 -7.21 5.61 6.81
C GLN A 154 -5.75 5.20 6.56
N ARG A 155 -4.89 6.14 6.17
CA ARG A 155 -3.45 5.91 6.07
C ARG A 155 -2.87 5.64 7.45
N VAL A 156 -2.12 4.56 7.54
CA VAL A 156 -1.37 4.17 8.72
C VAL A 156 -0.09 5.00 8.83
N CYS A 157 0.14 5.59 10.01
CA CYS A 157 1.40 6.24 10.32
C CYS A 157 2.40 5.21 10.85
N LEU A 158 3.44 4.94 10.07
CA LEU A 158 4.56 4.09 10.49
C LEU A 158 5.65 4.88 11.24
N ARG A 159 5.47 6.19 11.44
CA ARG A 159 6.45 7.16 12.00
C ARG A 159 7.73 7.30 11.16
N TYR A 160 8.41 6.20 10.86
CA TYR A 160 9.52 6.11 9.91
C TYR A 160 9.28 4.92 8.97
N ARG A 161 9.82 4.99 7.77
CA ARG A 161 9.84 3.84 6.87
C ARG A 161 10.83 2.83 7.45
N PRO A 162 10.43 1.57 7.73
CA PRO A 162 11.38 0.57 8.18
C PRO A 162 12.45 0.39 7.10
N GLU A 163 13.71 0.62 7.42
CA GLU A 163 14.84 0.41 6.49
C GLU A 163 14.98 -1.06 6.07
N MET A 164 14.32 -1.98 6.79
CA MET A 164 14.45 -3.42 6.68
C MET A 164 13.64 -4.09 5.55
N LEU A 165 13.15 -3.36 4.55
CA LEU A 165 12.19 -3.91 3.57
C LEU A 165 12.70 -3.99 2.14
N GLU A 166 13.83 -3.34 1.84
CA GLU A 166 14.39 -3.36 0.50
C GLU A 166 14.90 -4.78 0.16
N GLY A 167 14.45 -5.34 -0.97
CA GLY A 167 14.82 -6.68 -1.42
C GLY A 167 14.21 -7.84 -0.62
N VAL A 168 13.36 -7.58 0.37
CA VAL A 168 12.71 -8.62 1.19
C VAL A 168 11.45 -9.14 0.48
N PRO A 169 11.26 -10.47 0.36
CA PRO A 169 10.04 -11.04 -0.22
C PRO A 169 8.77 -10.59 0.51
N LEU A 170 7.66 -10.42 -0.22
CA LEU A 170 6.39 -9.93 0.34
C LEU A 170 5.90 -10.75 1.54
N VAL A 171 6.02 -12.09 1.47
CA VAL A 171 5.64 -13.01 2.54
C VAL A 171 6.33 -12.69 3.88
N GLU A 172 7.52 -12.09 3.86
CA GLU A 172 8.26 -11.67 5.05
C GLU A 172 8.07 -10.17 5.33
N ALA A 173 8.11 -9.32 4.29
CA ALA A 173 8.03 -7.88 4.39
C ALA A 173 6.68 -7.41 4.97
N VAL A 174 5.57 -7.99 4.53
CA VAL A 174 4.22 -7.55 4.93
C VAL A 174 3.90 -7.89 6.38
N PRO A 175 4.12 -9.12 6.89
CA PRO A 175 3.97 -9.38 8.32
C PRO A 175 4.89 -8.48 9.18
N THR A 176 6.14 -8.28 8.76
CA THR A 176 7.08 -7.38 9.44
C THR A 176 6.55 -5.96 9.52
N LEU A 177 5.96 -5.44 8.44
CA LEU A 177 5.31 -4.11 8.41
C LEU A 177 4.13 -4.01 9.37
N ILE A 178 3.27 -5.03 9.37
CA ILE A 178 2.10 -5.08 10.25
C ILE A 178 2.54 -5.14 11.71
N ASP A 179 3.51 -6.01 12.05
CA ASP A 179 4.04 -6.13 13.41
C ASP A 179 4.76 -4.85 13.84
N PHE A 180 5.52 -4.23 12.94
CA PHE A 180 6.15 -2.94 13.20
C PHE A 180 5.10 -1.88 13.58
N PHE A 181 4.01 -1.75 12.83
CA PHE A 181 2.92 -0.85 13.17
C PHE A 181 2.37 -1.10 14.58
N TRP A 182 2.07 -2.34 14.93
CA TRP A 182 1.54 -2.68 16.26
C TRP A 182 2.57 -2.52 17.39
N SER A 183 3.86 -2.59 17.08
CA SER A 183 4.94 -2.33 18.03
C SER A 183 5.13 -0.84 18.35
N THR A 184 4.55 0.06 17.54
CA THR A 184 4.66 1.51 17.78
C THR A 184 3.92 1.95 19.04
N GLY A 185 4.34 3.07 19.61
CA GLY A 185 3.55 3.76 20.63
C GLY A 185 2.37 4.49 19.98
N PHE A 186 1.16 4.16 20.42
CA PHE A 186 -0.09 4.81 20.00
C PHE A 186 -0.35 6.03 20.87
N ASN A 187 -0.56 7.20 20.26
CA ASN A 187 -0.74 8.47 20.97
C ASN A 187 -1.56 9.46 20.14
N GLN A 188 -1.91 10.61 20.72
CA GLN A 188 -2.76 11.62 20.07
C GLN A 188 -1.98 12.66 19.24
N ASP A 189 -0.80 12.32 18.68
CA ASP A 189 0.00 13.27 17.89
C ASP A 189 -0.62 13.58 16.51
N ILE A 190 -1.49 12.69 16.01
CA ILE A 190 -2.17 12.86 14.72
C ILE A 190 -3.48 13.61 14.96
N ALA A 191 -3.51 14.90 14.68
CA ALA A 191 -4.75 15.68 14.66
C ALA A 191 -5.73 15.09 13.63
N GLY A 192 -7.00 14.93 14.00
CA GLY A 192 -8.00 14.30 13.15
C GLY A 192 -7.73 12.81 12.94
N SER A 193 -7.21 12.13 13.96
CA SER A 193 -7.01 10.68 13.91
C SER A 193 -8.34 9.93 13.80
N ALA A 194 -8.27 8.68 13.36
CA ALA A 194 -9.44 7.81 13.28
C ALA A 194 -10.01 7.52 14.69
N PHE A 195 -9.18 7.60 15.72
CA PHE A 195 -9.62 7.44 17.10
C PHE A 195 -10.48 8.61 17.58
N GLU A 196 -10.04 9.87 17.41
CA GLU A 196 -10.82 11.06 17.80
C GLU A 196 -12.24 11.03 17.23
N ARG A 197 -12.36 10.61 15.96
CA ARG A 197 -13.65 10.46 15.27
C ARG A 197 -14.54 9.36 15.88
N ALA A 198 -13.93 8.26 16.30
CA ALA A 198 -14.65 7.10 16.82
C ALA A 198 -15.05 7.24 18.30
N GLN A 199 -14.55 8.25 19.04
CA GLN A 199 -14.82 8.38 20.49
C GLN A 199 -16.31 8.53 20.82
N GLY A 200 -17.07 9.19 19.94
CA GLY A 200 -18.51 9.39 20.10
C GLY A 200 -19.37 8.23 19.57
N LEU A 201 -18.75 7.20 18.97
CA LEU A 201 -19.48 6.15 18.26
C LEU A 201 -20.08 5.11 19.21
N ASP A 202 -19.29 4.63 20.17
CA ASP A 202 -19.69 3.62 21.13
C ASP A 202 -18.91 3.82 22.45
N PRO A 203 -19.58 3.85 23.61
CA PRO A 203 -18.94 4.10 24.91
C PRO A 203 -17.86 3.06 25.24
N ARG A 204 -17.93 1.85 24.69
CA ARG A 204 -16.93 0.79 24.88
C ARG A 204 -15.60 1.12 24.22
N VAL A 205 -15.56 1.98 23.19
CA VAL A 205 -14.31 2.36 22.50
C VAL A 205 -13.97 3.85 22.64
N ALA A 206 -14.72 4.58 23.47
CA ALA A 206 -14.47 6.00 23.76
C ALA A 206 -13.09 6.23 24.38
N SER A 207 -12.57 5.23 25.08
CA SER A 207 -11.28 5.28 25.75
C SER A 207 -10.55 3.93 25.71
N PHE A 208 -9.22 3.90 25.75
CA PHE A 208 -8.46 2.66 25.88
C PHE A 208 -8.83 1.85 27.14
N ASP A 209 -9.16 2.52 28.27
CA ASP A 209 -9.65 1.84 29.48
C ASP A 209 -10.98 1.14 29.24
N SER A 210 -11.94 1.88 28.68
CA SER A 210 -13.26 1.37 28.35
C SER A 210 -13.16 0.22 27.36
N TRP A 211 -12.23 0.31 26.40
CA TRP A 211 -12.00 -0.71 25.39
C TRP A 211 -11.38 -1.96 26.00
N GLU A 212 -10.37 -1.83 26.86
CA GLU A 212 -9.81 -2.97 27.57
C GLU A 212 -10.84 -3.65 28.48
N ALA A 213 -11.63 -2.87 29.22
CA ALA A 213 -12.70 -3.40 30.06
C ALA A 213 -13.77 -4.16 29.24
N ALA A 214 -14.20 -3.61 28.11
CA ALA A 214 -15.13 -4.28 27.20
C ALA A 214 -14.51 -5.53 26.55
N THR A 215 -13.21 -5.47 26.22
CA THR A 215 -12.44 -6.61 25.69
C THR A 215 -12.41 -7.78 26.67
N GLN A 216 -12.24 -7.50 27.96
CA GLN A 216 -12.24 -8.53 29.01
C GLN A 216 -13.61 -9.17 29.17
N GLN A 217 -14.70 -8.42 28.97
CA GLN A 217 -16.06 -8.91 29.09
C GLN A 217 -16.49 -9.74 27.87
N ASP A 218 -16.18 -9.26 26.66
CA ASP A 218 -16.55 -9.92 25.41
C ASP A 218 -15.49 -9.63 24.32
N PRO A 219 -14.54 -10.54 24.06
CA PRO A 219 -13.52 -10.35 23.02
C PRO A 219 -14.06 -10.19 21.59
N LEU A 220 -15.35 -10.45 21.34
CA LEU A 220 -16.00 -10.31 20.04
C LEU A 220 -16.92 -9.07 19.96
N PHE A 221 -17.01 -8.28 21.03
CA PHE A 221 -17.81 -7.05 21.05
C PHE A 221 -17.55 -6.09 19.88
N PRO A 222 -16.32 -5.97 19.31
CA PRO A 222 -16.09 -5.09 18.17
C PRO A 222 -16.89 -5.48 16.92
N LEU A 223 -17.35 -6.73 16.80
CA LEU A 223 -18.22 -7.16 15.71
C LEU A 223 -19.67 -6.65 15.84
N GLN A 224 -20.04 -6.17 17.02
CA GLN A 224 -21.38 -5.67 17.34
C GLN A 224 -21.48 -4.14 17.24
N ILE A 225 -20.34 -3.44 17.10
CA ILE A 225 -20.31 -1.98 16.98
C ILE A 225 -20.79 -1.60 15.58
N ASN A 226 -21.67 -0.60 15.49
CA ASN A 226 -22.08 0.00 14.23
C ASN A 226 -20.99 0.94 13.71
N TRP A 227 -19.89 0.37 13.22
CA TRP A 227 -18.77 1.14 12.70
C TRP A 227 -19.19 2.08 11.57
N GLU A 228 -18.56 3.25 11.52
CA GLU A 228 -18.81 4.21 10.47
C GLU A 228 -18.23 3.73 9.14
N ARG A 229 -19.04 3.78 8.07
CA ARG A 229 -18.62 3.36 6.73
C ARG A 229 -17.62 4.36 6.16
N ALA A 230 -16.60 3.83 5.48
CA ALA A 230 -15.58 4.65 4.83
C ALA A 230 -15.99 5.17 3.44
N GLU A 231 -17.13 4.73 2.90
CA GLU A 231 -17.59 5.03 1.53
C GLU A 231 -16.51 4.74 0.46
N GLN A 232 -15.70 3.70 0.70
CA GLN A 232 -14.63 3.23 -0.15
C GLN A 232 -14.81 1.73 -0.45
N THR A 233 -14.28 1.31 -1.59
CA THR A 233 -14.21 -0.10 -1.99
C THR A 233 -12.78 -0.45 -2.32
N ILE A 234 -12.42 -1.74 -2.24
CA ILE A 234 -11.08 -2.21 -2.60
C ILE A 234 -10.72 -1.83 -4.06
N PRO A 235 -11.61 -2.00 -5.07
CA PRO A 235 -11.33 -1.55 -6.43
C PRO A 235 -11.18 -0.03 -6.54
N GLY A 236 -11.98 0.74 -5.80
CA GLY A 236 -11.86 2.20 -5.76
C GLY A 236 -10.50 2.67 -5.26
N LEU A 237 -10.00 2.05 -4.19
CA LEU A 237 -8.68 2.34 -3.61
C LEU A 237 -7.53 1.92 -4.55
N TRP A 238 -7.70 0.82 -5.29
CA TRP A 238 -6.76 0.44 -6.34
C TRP A 238 -6.71 1.46 -7.49
N LEU A 239 -7.87 1.92 -7.96
CA LEU A 239 -7.94 2.95 -9.00
C LEU A 239 -7.36 4.29 -8.53
N GLU A 240 -7.57 4.64 -7.26
CA GLU A 240 -6.94 5.80 -6.63
C GLU A 240 -5.41 5.68 -6.64
N CYS A 241 -4.89 4.49 -6.27
CA CYS A 241 -3.47 4.18 -6.28
C CYS A 241 -2.86 4.30 -7.69
N LEU A 242 -3.52 3.74 -8.71
CA LEU A 242 -3.08 3.87 -10.11
C LEU A 242 -2.97 5.34 -10.54
N LYS A 243 -4.03 6.13 -10.29
CA LYS A 243 -4.08 7.55 -10.67
C LYS A 243 -2.94 8.37 -10.09
N LEU A 244 -2.55 8.11 -8.85
CA LEU A 244 -1.44 8.82 -8.23
C LEU A 244 -0.09 8.61 -8.90
N HIS A 245 0.12 7.42 -9.46
CA HIS A 245 1.36 7.09 -10.14
C HIS A 245 1.31 7.40 -11.65
N GLY A 246 0.31 8.19 -12.09
CA GLY A 246 0.11 8.53 -13.49
C GLY A 246 -0.28 7.33 -14.35
N ASP A 247 -0.62 6.21 -13.72
CA ASP A 247 -1.08 5.02 -14.41
C ASP A 247 -2.61 5.05 -14.51
N THR A 248 -3.11 4.51 -15.60
CA THR A 248 -4.54 4.33 -15.84
C THR A 248 -4.83 2.85 -16.01
N ASP A 249 -6.10 2.45 -16.03
CA ASP A 249 -6.44 1.08 -16.38
C ASP A 249 -6.29 0.78 -17.89
N GLN A 250 -5.92 1.79 -18.70
CA GLN A 250 -5.91 1.75 -20.17
C GLN A 250 -4.67 1.07 -20.76
N PRO A 251 -4.80 0.37 -21.92
CA PRO A 251 -3.66 -0.21 -22.64
C PRO A 251 -2.58 0.83 -22.95
N LEU A 252 -1.35 0.37 -23.19
CA LEU A 252 -0.27 1.26 -23.64
C LEU A 252 -0.68 2.00 -24.92
N ALA A 253 -0.47 3.31 -24.93
CA ALA A 253 -0.97 4.19 -25.98
C ALA A 253 0.13 4.73 -26.91
N SER A 254 1.41 4.60 -26.53
CA SER A 254 2.52 5.19 -27.29
C SER A 254 3.81 4.37 -27.25
N ALA A 255 4.71 4.67 -28.19
CA ALA A 255 6.07 4.10 -28.20
C ALA A 255 6.94 4.62 -27.04
N GLU A 256 6.67 5.83 -26.54
CA GLU A 256 7.35 6.42 -25.39
C GLU A 256 7.07 5.60 -24.11
N GLU A 257 5.82 5.19 -23.90
CA GLU A 257 5.47 4.32 -22.78
C GLU A 257 6.16 2.95 -22.87
N LEU A 258 6.36 2.45 -24.09
CA LEU A 258 7.09 1.20 -24.33
C LEU A 258 8.61 1.36 -24.10
N ALA A 259 9.18 2.51 -24.46
CA ALA A 259 10.58 2.83 -24.20
C ALA A 259 10.85 2.95 -22.69
N ASP A 260 9.95 3.62 -21.96
CA ASP A 260 9.99 3.73 -20.51
C ASP A 260 9.94 2.35 -19.82
N ILE A 261 9.13 1.40 -20.34
CA ILE A 261 9.16 0.00 -19.89
C ILE A 261 10.53 -0.62 -20.11
N LEU A 262 11.12 -0.47 -21.30
CA LEU A 262 12.45 -1.02 -21.62
C LEU A 262 13.56 -0.45 -20.73
N TYR A 263 13.46 0.82 -20.31
CA TYR A 263 14.39 1.40 -19.33
C TYR A 263 14.26 0.80 -17.93
N ARG A 264 13.06 0.36 -17.55
CA ARG A 264 12.73 -0.18 -16.22
C ARG A 264 12.99 -1.67 -16.07
N LEU A 265 13.12 -2.42 -17.16
CA LEU A 265 13.38 -3.86 -17.09
C LEU A 265 14.71 -4.12 -16.34
N PRO A 266 14.74 -5.08 -15.39
CA PRO A 266 15.96 -5.46 -14.68
C PRO A 266 17.09 -5.82 -15.65
N VAL A 267 18.29 -5.31 -15.39
CA VAL A 267 19.48 -5.64 -16.18
C VAL A 267 20.02 -6.99 -15.71
N GLY A 268 19.94 -8.03 -16.55
CA GLY A 268 20.56 -9.34 -16.27
C GLY A 268 19.65 -10.56 -16.31
N TYR A 269 18.83 -10.69 -17.35
CA TYR A 269 18.21 -11.97 -17.72
C TYR A 269 19.17 -12.80 -18.58
#